data_AF-A0A3A8ZBW1-F1
#
_entry.id   AF-A0A3A8ZBW1-F1
#
_cell.length_a   1.000
_cell.length_b   1.000
_cell.length_c   1.000
_cell.angle_alpha   90.00
_cell.angle_beta   90.00
_cell.angle_gamma   90.00
#
_symmetry.space_group_name_H-M   'P 1'
#
loop_
_entity.id
_entity.type
_entity.pdbx_description
1 polymer ?
#
loop_
_entity_poly.entity_id
_entity_poly.type
_entity_poly.pdbx_seq_one_letter_code
_entity_poly.pdbx_strand_id
1 'polypeptide(L)'
;MKMLYESAIADMTRLLEKTVDDFSTAYEVSVMEPLFCVSNKQFPLMKTVAHFSNYQVLNGCRQLCIDMCKQMGLTIKETPEREDVDFILEMENGSRGVLISFTSNYIPNVSDETMHTIEKLMVVVLQDSMDGQAQFYKPNSHKYRNYKYKDCIEQITIKQFFEMLGRDDYEDFKEYVGRYNYDAEQKLGITVSAIPTKKAMEKHREKIRKELLSYFYENELQTVFEEEEISDMKKWFEKNYEVLTSNADFSRSLISSEWYYDLQIKTDGGIEQTAIVAGYLKSLEQLLCSILLVLSEDENNEFMFFTNKEGKEKTGQDRLPLNYDNQKLVLTMAKNILKAIKGNKKSVLRRTKMTDRVIEYLEKYVEKTRNGYMHKDNLYEWTDIQNIRTKTYATYFMVLGTFFIDVEKLSHIND
;
A
#
# COMPACT_ATOMS: atom_id res chain seq x y z
N MET A 1 -30.25 -26.64 26.40
CA MET A 1 -30.53 -25.77 25.24
C MET A 1 -29.42 -24.75 25.01
N LYS A 2 -29.05 -23.92 26.02
CA LYS A 2 -27.95 -22.94 25.91
C LYS A 2 -26.58 -23.54 25.53
N MET A 3 -26.19 -24.65 26.16
CA MET A 3 -24.96 -25.40 25.81
C MET A 3 -24.95 -25.98 24.38
N LEU A 4 -26.13 -26.24 23.81
CA LEU A 4 -26.27 -26.80 22.45
C LEU A 4 -26.01 -25.70 21.40
N TYR A 5 -26.48 -24.49 21.66
CA TYR A 5 -26.18 -23.31 20.85
C TYR A 5 -24.74 -22.82 21.04
N GLU A 6 -24.18 -22.90 22.25
CA GLU A 6 -22.77 -22.57 22.52
C GLU A 6 -21.82 -23.53 21.79
N SER A 7 -22.12 -24.84 21.77
CA SER A 7 -21.36 -25.83 20.99
C SER A 7 -21.47 -25.57 19.49
N ALA A 8 -22.68 -25.30 18.99
CA ALA A 8 -22.88 -24.99 17.57
C ALA A 8 -22.17 -23.69 17.14
N ILE A 9 -22.19 -22.66 18.00
CA ILE A 9 -21.45 -21.40 17.77
C ILE A 9 -19.94 -21.67 17.81
N ALA A 10 -19.43 -22.46 18.76
CA ALA A 10 -18.01 -22.82 18.80
C ALA A 10 -17.55 -23.59 17.56
N ASP A 11 -18.38 -24.52 17.06
CA ASP A 11 -18.09 -25.27 15.83
C ASP A 11 -18.16 -24.36 14.59
N MET A 12 -19.13 -23.44 14.53
CA MET A 12 -19.20 -22.42 13.48
C MET A 12 -18.01 -21.45 13.53
N THR A 13 -17.56 -21.05 14.73
CA THR A 13 -16.37 -20.21 14.92
C THR A 13 -15.10 -20.96 14.49
N ARG A 14 -14.94 -22.23 14.83
CA ARG A 14 -13.81 -23.06 14.38
C ARG A 14 -13.81 -23.26 12.87
N LEU A 15 -14.99 -23.43 12.26
CA LEU A 15 -15.15 -23.43 10.80
C LEU A 15 -14.79 -22.08 10.19
N LEU A 16 -15.12 -20.98 10.84
CA LEU A 16 -14.78 -19.63 10.39
C LEU A 16 -13.27 -19.38 10.49
N GLU A 17 -12.62 -19.78 11.59
CA GLU A 17 -11.17 -19.73 11.79
C GLU A 17 -10.45 -20.56 10.74
N LYS A 18 -10.88 -21.81 10.53
CA LYS A 18 -10.36 -22.65 9.44
C LYS A 18 -10.58 -22.01 8.07
N THR A 19 -11.73 -21.39 7.83
CA THR A 19 -12.00 -20.69 6.56
C THR A 19 -11.09 -19.47 6.39
N VAL A 20 -10.76 -18.76 7.48
CA VAL A 20 -9.83 -17.62 7.49
C VAL A 20 -8.38 -18.10 7.30
N ASP A 21 -7.99 -19.23 7.88
CA ASP A 21 -6.68 -19.86 7.68
C ASP A 21 -6.54 -20.42 6.27
N ASP A 22 -7.58 -21.10 5.76
CA ASP A 22 -7.69 -21.56 4.38
C ASP A 22 -7.67 -20.36 3.42
N PHE A 23 -8.28 -19.23 3.79
CA PHE A 23 -8.24 -17.98 3.02
C PHE A 23 -6.86 -17.30 3.08
N SER A 24 -6.18 -17.34 4.22
CA SER A 24 -4.83 -16.79 4.39
C SER A 24 -3.79 -17.60 3.62
N THR A 25 -3.93 -18.93 3.66
CA THR A 25 -3.16 -19.88 2.85
C THR A 25 -3.50 -19.72 1.37
N ALA A 26 -4.79 -19.57 1.02
CA ALA A 26 -5.20 -19.29 -0.36
C ALA A 26 -4.72 -17.91 -0.84
N TYR A 27 -4.57 -16.91 0.04
CA TYR A 27 -4.00 -15.61 -0.31
C TYR A 27 -2.48 -15.69 -0.53
N GLU A 28 -1.81 -16.63 0.11
CA GLU A 28 -0.39 -16.96 -0.12
C GLU A 28 -0.17 -17.84 -1.36
N VAL A 29 -1.23 -18.53 -1.82
CA VAL A 29 -1.22 -19.41 -3.00
C VAL A 29 -2.05 -18.83 -4.16
N SER A 30 -2.66 -17.65 -4.01
CA SER A 30 -3.49 -17.01 -5.05
C SER A 30 -2.57 -16.33 -6.05
N VAL A 31 -2.03 -17.14 -6.96
CA VAL A 31 -1.09 -16.70 -8.01
C VAL A 31 -1.80 -15.95 -9.14
N MET A 32 -3.12 -15.74 -9.10
CA MET A 32 -3.89 -15.17 -10.22
C MET A 32 -4.60 -13.86 -9.84
N GLU A 33 -4.32 -12.79 -10.57
CA GLU A 33 -4.97 -11.49 -10.41
C GLU A 33 -5.95 -11.19 -11.57
N PRO A 34 -7.17 -10.69 -11.29
CA PRO A 34 -8.10 -10.29 -12.34
C PRO A 34 -7.58 -9.06 -13.08
N LEU A 35 -7.61 -9.10 -14.41
CA LEU A 35 -7.15 -8.00 -15.25
C LEU A 35 -8.12 -6.82 -15.23
N PHE A 36 -9.43 -7.08 -15.25
CA PHE A 36 -10.45 -6.04 -15.14
C PHE A 36 -11.14 -6.16 -13.79
N CYS A 37 -11.04 -5.12 -12.97
CA CYS A 37 -11.61 -5.15 -11.63
C CYS A 37 -12.20 -3.80 -11.24
N VAL A 38 -13.53 -3.73 -11.14
CA VAL A 38 -14.20 -2.68 -10.37
C VAL A 38 -14.20 -3.16 -8.92
N SER A 39 -13.47 -2.47 -8.07
CA SER A 39 -13.06 -3.01 -6.77
C SER A 39 -14.24 -3.17 -5.78
N ASN A 40 -14.23 -4.29 -5.04
CA ASN A 40 -15.05 -4.66 -3.86
C ASN A 40 -16.45 -5.30 -4.05
N LYS A 41 -16.50 -6.64 -3.92
CA LYS A 41 -17.73 -7.47 -3.88
C LYS A 41 -18.62 -7.26 -2.64
N GLN A 42 -18.15 -6.54 -1.62
CA GLN A 42 -18.92 -6.24 -0.40
C GLN A 42 -19.83 -5.02 -0.55
N PHE A 43 -19.57 -4.13 -1.52
CA PHE A 43 -20.49 -3.04 -1.82
C PHE A 43 -21.56 -3.49 -2.82
N PRO A 44 -22.86 -3.50 -2.45
CA PRO A 44 -23.94 -3.84 -3.39
C PRO A 44 -23.89 -2.99 -4.66
N LEU A 45 -23.51 -1.72 -4.55
CA LEU A 45 -23.36 -0.81 -5.68
C LEU A 45 -22.28 -1.30 -6.67
N MET A 46 -21.15 -1.81 -6.19
CA MET A 46 -20.07 -2.30 -7.06
C MET A 46 -20.43 -3.63 -7.74
N LYS A 47 -21.21 -4.50 -7.08
CA LYS A 47 -21.82 -5.66 -7.74
C LYS A 47 -22.76 -5.23 -8.87
N THR A 48 -23.53 -4.19 -8.66
CA THR A 48 -24.44 -3.63 -9.67
C THR A 48 -23.67 -2.97 -10.82
N VAL A 49 -22.61 -2.21 -10.53
CA VAL A 49 -21.73 -1.63 -11.57
C VAL A 49 -21.08 -2.73 -12.40
N ALA A 50 -20.48 -3.75 -11.77
CA ALA A 50 -19.91 -4.89 -12.47
C ALA A 50 -20.96 -5.62 -13.31
N HIS A 51 -22.19 -5.77 -12.80
CA HIS A 51 -23.29 -6.36 -13.59
C HIS A 51 -23.58 -5.57 -14.87
N PHE A 52 -23.54 -4.23 -14.82
CA PHE A 52 -23.78 -3.39 -15.99
C PHE A 52 -22.58 -3.25 -16.93
N SER A 53 -21.34 -3.33 -16.43
CA SER A 53 -20.13 -3.14 -17.24
C SER A 53 -19.53 -4.42 -17.80
N ASN A 54 -19.64 -5.55 -17.08
CA ASN A 54 -18.96 -6.80 -17.45
C ASN A 54 -19.33 -7.29 -18.86
N TYR A 55 -20.58 -7.12 -19.28
CA TYR A 55 -21.01 -7.48 -20.63
C TYR A 55 -20.23 -6.70 -21.70
N GLN A 56 -20.09 -5.39 -21.53
CA GLN A 56 -19.38 -4.55 -22.50
C GLN A 56 -17.88 -4.87 -22.53
N VAL A 57 -17.28 -5.14 -21.37
CA VAL A 57 -15.86 -5.51 -21.27
C VAL A 57 -15.60 -6.87 -21.93
N LEU A 58 -16.48 -7.87 -21.71
CA LEU A 58 -16.38 -9.17 -22.38
C LEU A 58 -16.51 -9.03 -23.89
N ASN A 59 -17.48 -8.24 -24.38
CA ASN A 59 -17.64 -7.99 -25.81
C ASN A 59 -16.41 -7.29 -26.42
N GLY A 60 -15.81 -6.33 -25.71
CA GLY A 60 -14.57 -5.68 -26.12
C GLY A 60 -13.40 -6.67 -26.21
N CYS A 61 -13.21 -7.50 -25.19
CA CYS A 61 -12.16 -8.53 -25.17
C CYS A 61 -12.38 -9.61 -26.25
N ARG A 62 -13.64 -9.95 -26.51
CA ARG A 62 -14.05 -10.85 -27.59
C ARG A 62 -13.66 -10.32 -28.94
N GLN A 63 -14.04 -9.07 -29.23
CA GLN A 63 -13.69 -8.45 -30.50
C GLN A 63 -12.17 -8.37 -30.67
N LEU A 64 -11.45 -8.01 -29.60
CA LEU A 64 -9.99 -7.99 -29.60
C LEU A 64 -9.40 -9.36 -29.96
N CYS A 65 -9.85 -10.45 -29.32
CA CYS A 65 -9.34 -11.79 -29.61
C CYS A 65 -9.64 -12.22 -31.06
N ILE A 66 -10.83 -11.90 -31.58
CA ILE A 66 -11.21 -12.13 -32.97
C ILE A 66 -10.28 -11.36 -33.92
N ASP A 67 -10.04 -10.07 -33.66
CA ASP A 67 -9.21 -9.23 -34.49
C ASP A 67 -7.74 -9.69 -34.46
N MET A 68 -7.24 -10.13 -33.30
CA MET A 68 -5.92 -10.75 -33.17
C MET A 68 -5.81 -12.02 -34.02
N CYS A 69 -6.79 -12.93 -33.96
CA CYS A 69 -6.81 -14.15 -34.79
C CYS A 69 -6.81 -13.81 -36.29
N LYS A 70 -7.65 -12.84 -36.71
CA LYS A 70 -7.72 -12.38 -38.11
C LYS A 70 -6.39 -11.79 -38.59
N GLN A 71 -5.73 -10.96 -37.77
CA GLN A 71 -4.42 -10.38 -38.09
C GLN A 71 -3.35 -11.45 -38.27
N MET A 72 -3.42 -12.53 -37.50
CA MET A 72 -2.53 -13.69 -37.63
C MET A 72 -2.89 -14.61 -38.81
N GLY A 73 -3.91 -14.29 -39.60
CA GLY A 73 -4.35 -15.08 -40.74
C GLY A 73 -5.09 -16.37 -40.36
N LEU A 74 -5.58 -16.48 -39.12
CA LEU A 74 -6.32 -17.65 -38.66
C LEU A 74 -7.76 -17.60 -39.16
N THR A 75 -8.30 -18.76 -39.54
CA THR A 75 -9.70 -18.88 -39.96
C THR A 75 -10.58 -18.96 -38.71
N ILE A 76 -11.55 -18.04 -38.62
CA ILE A 76 -12.50 -18.01 -37.51
C ILE A 76 -13.94 -18.06 -38.01
N LYS A 77 -14.79 -18.72 -37.25
CA LYS A 77 -16.24 -18.67 -37.39
C LYS A 77 -16.82 -17.91 -36.20
N GLU A 78 -17.30 -16.71 -36.47
CA GLU A 78 -17.99 -15.90 -35.48
C GLU A 78 -19.36 -16.52 -35.15
N THR A 79 -19.67 -16.57 -33.87
CA THR A 79 -20.96 -17.04 -33.34
C THR A 79 -21.82 -15.83 -32.93
N PRO A 80 -23.15 -15.91 -32.93
CA PRO A 80 -24.00 -14.84 -32.37
C PRO A 80 -23.69 -14.54 -30.89
N GLU A 81 -23.98 -13.32 -30.40
CA GLU A 81 -23.79 -12.86 -29.00
C GLU A 81 -24.55 -13.68 -27.91
N ARG A 82 -25.20 -14.79 -28.27
CA ARG A 82 -25.98 -15.65 -27.36
C ARG A 82 -25.67 -17.15 -27.51
N GLU A 83 -24.63 -17.51 -28.24
CA GLU A 83 -24.18 -18.91 -28.29
C GLU A 83 -23.26 -19.24 -27.10
N ASP A 84 -23.06 -20.53 -26.89
CA ASP A 84 -22.33 -21.07 -25.74
C ASP A 84 -20.81 -20.79 -25.79
N VAL A 85 -20.32 -20.30 -26.93
CA VAL A 85 -18.93 -19.94 -27.21
C VAL A 85 -18.89 -18.58 -27.93
N ASP A 86 -17.80 -17.83 -27.74
CA ASP A 86 -17.64 -16.49 -28.32
C ASP A 86 -17.19 -16.52 -29.78
N PHE A 87 -16.41 -17.53 -30.17
CA PHE A 87 -16.05 -17.81 -31.56
C PHE A 87 -15.43 -19.21 -31.68
N ILE A 88 -15.36 -19.73 -32.90
CA ILE A 88 -14.70 -20.99 -33.20
C ILE A 88 -13.43 -20.69 -34.02
N LEU A 89 -12.32 -21.23 -33.56
CA LEU A 89 -11.02 -21.20 -34.23
C LEU A 89 -10.85 -22.49 -35.03
N GLU A 90 -10.72 -22.37 -36.35
CA GLU A 90 -10.46 -23.51 -37.23
C GLU A 90 -8.96 -23.76 -37.29
N MET A 91 -8.52 -24.95 -36.87
CA MET A 91 -7.11 -25.38 -36.92
C MET A 91 -6.96 -26.59 -37.86
N GLU A 92 -5.75 -26.83 -38.35
CA GLU A 92 -5.46 -27.99 -39.23
C GLU A 92 -5.87 -29.34 -38.64
N ASN A 93 -5.86 -29.43 -37.30
CA ASN A 93 -6.16 -30.65 -36.55
C ASN A 93 -7.57 -30.69 -35.96
N GLY A 94 -8.45 -29.74 -36.32
CA GLY A 94 -9.83 -29.65 -35.81
C GLY A 94 -10.24 -28.25 -35.34
N SER A 95 -11.51 -28.09 -35.00
CA SER A 95 -12.08 -26.82 -34.54
C SER A 95 -12.02 -26.69 -33.01
N ARG A 96 -11.63 -25.51 -32.52
CA ARG A 96 -11.65 -25.17 -31.09
C ARG A 96 -12.66 -24.07 -30.79
N GLY A 97 -13.57 -24.31 -29.86
CA GLY A 97 -14.43 -23.26 -29.34
C GLY A 97 -13.64 -22.39 -28.37
N VAL A 98 -13.78 -21.07 -28.47
CA VAL A 98 -13.15 -20.11 -27.55
C VAL A 98 -14.24 -19.40 -26.75
N LEU A 99 -14.04 -19.35 -25.44
CA LEU A 99 -14.91 -18.65 -24.50
C LEU A 99 -14.07 -17.75 -23.59
N ILE A 100 -14.38 -16.46 -23.56
CA ILE A 100 -13.70 -15.46 -22.73
C ILE A 100 -14.43 -15.33 -21.41
N SER A 101 -13.70 -15.30 -20.31
CA SER A 101 -14.30 -15.26 -18.97
C SER A 101 -13.50 -14.47 -17.95
N PHE A 102 -14.21 -13.77 -17.06
CA PHE A 102 -13.61 -13.23 -15.84
C PHE A 102 -13.37 -14.30 -14.76
N THR A 103 -14.01 -15.45 -14.89
CA THR A 103 -14.03 -16.48 -13.84
C THR A 103 -13.13 -17.64 -14.26
N SER A 104 -12.20 -18.04 -13.40
CA SER A 104 -11.47 -19.30 -13.54
C SER A 104 -12.19 -20.41 -12.78
N ASN A 105 -11.81 -21.66 -13.06
CA ASN A 105 -12.22 -22.84 -12.28
C ASN A 105 -13.75 -22.99 -12.19
N TYR A 106 -14.47 -22.67 -13.27
CA TYR A 106 -15.92 -22.92 -13.38
C TYR A 106 -16.23 -23.86 -14.54
N ILE A 107 -17.49 -24.29 -14.61
CA ILE A 107 -18.00 -25.13 -15.71
C ILE A 107 -18.81 -24.23 -16.63
N PRO A 108 -18.34 -23.99 -17.87
CA PRO A 108 -19.14 -23.38 -18.91
C PRO A 108 -20.40 -24.21 -19.18
N ASN A 109 -21.55 -23.53 -19.32
CA ASN A 109 -22.80 -24.20 -19.66
C ASN A 109 -22.92 -24.28 -21.19
N VAL A 110 -22.21 -25.23 -21.80
CA VAL A 110 -22.21 -25.42 -23.26
C VAL A 110 -23.16 -26.55 -23.65
N SER A 111 -23.97 -26.32 -24.67
CA SER A 111 -24.91 -27.30 -25.22
C SER A 111 -24.20 -28.46 -25.90
N ASP A 112 -24.90 -29.59 -25.98
CA ASP A 112 -24.42 -30.75 -26.72
C ASP A 112 -24.17 -30.39 -28.18
N GLU A 113 -25.04 -29.61 -28.82
CA GLU A 113 -24.89 -29.20 -30.23
C GLU A 113 -23.54 -28.52 -30.48
N THR A 114 -23.20 -27.51 -29.68
CA THR A 114 -21.91 -26.81 -29.76
C THR A 114 -20.74 -27.75 -29.50
N MET A 115 -20.82 -28.60 -28.47
CA MET A 115 -19.74 -29.56 -28.15
C MET A 115 -19.54 -30.65 -29.21
N HIS A 116 -20.52 -30.95 -30.06
CA HIS A 116 -20.32 -31.88 -31.20
C HIS A 116 -19.64 -31.19 -32.40
N THR A 117 -19.64 -29.85 -32.45
CA THR A 117 -19.02 -29.08 -33.53
C THR A 117 -17.57 -28.67 -33.27
N ILE A 118 -17.09 -28.85 -32.04
CA ILE A 118 -15.74 -28.48 -31.60
C ILE A 118 -15.07 -29.67 -30.94
N GLU A 119 -13.76 -29.82 -31.10
CA GLU A 119 -13.00 -30.87 -30.44
C GLU A 119 -12.71 -30.52 -28.98
N LYS A 120 -12.42 -29.24 -28.74
CA LYS A 120 -12.02 -28.72 -27.43
C LYS A 120 -12.60 -27.34 -27.20
N LEU A 121 -13.00 -27.07 -25.97
CA LEU A 121 -13.39 -25.76 -25.50
C LEU A 121 -12.22 -25.13 -24.74
N MET A 122 -11.74 -24.00 -25.23
CA MET A 122 -10.72 -23.17 -24.62
C MET A 122 -11.39 -22.00 -23.89
N VAL A 123 -11.27 -21.98 -22.57
CA VAL A 123 -11.73 -20.88 -21.73
C VAL A 123 -10.54 -19.94 -21.50
N VAL A 124 -10.57 -18.78 -22.15
CA VAL A 124 -9.57 -17.73 -21.99
C VAL A 124 -9.98 -16.86 -20.81
N VAL A 125 -9.26 -17.02 -19.71
CA VAL A 125 -9.54 -16.30 -18.47
C VAL A 125 -8.81 -14.95 -18.47
N LEU A 126 -9.55 -13.88 -18.21
CA LEU A 126 -9.06 -12.50 -18.08
C LEU A 126 -8.38 -12.29 -16.71
N GLN A 127 -7.36 -13.12 -16.44
CA GLN A 127 -6.52 -13.11 -15.25
C GLN A 127 -5.05 -13.21 -15.65
N ASP A 128 -4.16 -12.69 -14.81
CA ASP A 128 -2.70 -12.75 -14.97
C ASP A 128 -2.03 -13.49 -13.81
N SER A 129 -0.89 -14.13 -14.07
CA SER A 129 -0.15 -14.90 -13.07
C SER A 129 0.92 -14.05 -12.37
N MET A 130 0.88 -13.96 -11.03
CA MET A 130 1.79 -13.18 -10.20
C MET A 130 3.24 -13.70 -10.21
N ASP A 131 3.44 -15.02 -10.30
CA ASP A 131 4.76 -15.67 -10.24
C ASP A 131 5.14 -16.39 -11.54
N GLY A 132 4.51 -16.04 -12.66
CA GLY A 132 4.84 -16.56 -14.00
C GLY A 132 4.31 -17.96 -14.34
N GLN A 133 3.63 -18.65 -13.41
CA GLN A 133 2.89 -19.88 -13.72
C GLN A 133 1.42 -19.76 -13.35
N ALA A 134 0.54 -19.83 -14.35
CA ALA A 134 -0.89 -19.90 -14.15
C ALA A 134 -1.29 -21.24 -13.52
N GLN A 135 -2.00 -21.21 -12.40
CA GLN A 135 -2.54 -22.41 -11.75
C GLN A 135 -4.07 -22.43 -11.83
N PHE A 136 -4.60 -23.38 -12.59
CA PHE A 136 -6.02 -23.69 -12.65
C PHE A 136 -6.32 -24.95 -11.84
N TYR A 137 -7.41 -24.91 -11.08
CA TYR A 137 -7.84 -25.98 -10.21
C TYR A 137 -9.13 -26.60 -10.74
N LYS A 138 -9.16 -27.92 -10.87
CA LYS A 138 -10.38 -28.64 -11.20
C LYS A 138 -11.36 -28.56 -10.01
N PRO A 139 -12.56 -27.98 -10.17
CA PRO A 139 -13.51 -27.84 -9.07
C PRO A 139 -13.88 -29.17 -8.45
N ASN A 140 -13.75 -29.30 -7.13
CA ASN A 140 -14.10 -30.53 -6.43
C ASN A 140 -15.61 -30.63 -6.10
N SER A 141 -16.47 -30.35 -7.07
CA SER A 141 -17.93 -30.41 -6.90
C SER A 141 -18.53 -31.67 -7.53
N HIS A 142 -19.63 -32.17 -6.97
CA HIS A 142 -20.38 -33.29 -7.55
C HIS A 142 -20.81 -32.98 -8.99
N LYS A 143 -21.20 -31.73 -9.27
CA LYS A 143 -21.54 -31.24 -10.61
C LYS A 143 -20.36 -31.36 -11.58
N TYR A 144 -19.14 -31.04 -11.16
CA TYR A 144 -17.93 -31.15 -11.99
C TYR A 144 -17.56 -32.60 -12.30
N ARG A 145 -17.57 -33.47 -11.29
CA ARG A 145 -17.17 -34.89 -11.46
C ARG A 145 -18.02 -35.63 -12.49
N ASN A 146 -19.30 -35.27 -12.57
CA ASN A 146 -20.29 -35.88 -13.46
C ASN A 146 -20.51 -35.09 -14.76
N TYR A 147 -19.74 -34.02 -15.02
CA TYR A 147 -19.89 -33.25 -16.24
C TYR A 147 -19.29 -34.03 -17.43
N LYS A 148 -20.11 -34.29 -18.44
CA LYS A 148 -19.80 -35.15 -19.60
C LYS A 148 -18.57 -34.68 -20.39
N TYR A 149 -18.35 -33.35 -20.46
CA TYR A 149 -17.30 -32.75 -21.29
C TYR A 149 -16.10 -32.21 -20.50
N LYS A 150 -15.93 -32.61 -19.23
CA LYS A 150 -14.89 -32.05 -18.35
C LYS A 150 -13.46 -32.18 -18.91
N ASP A 151 -13.21 -33.22 -19.70
CA ASP A 151 -11.89 -33.50 -20.29
C ASP A 151 -11.68 -32.78 -21.64
N CYS A 152 -12.75 -32.22 -22.22
CA CYS A 152 -12.72 -31.40 -23.43
C CYS A 152 -12.54 -29.91 -23.11
N ILE A 153 -12.47 -29.51 -21.83
CA ILE A 153 -12.32 -28.12 -21.40
C ILE A 153 -10.88 -27.87 -20.98
N GLU A 154 -10.30 -26.83 -21.55
CA GLU A 154 -9.01 -26.27 -21.17
C GLU A 154 -9.18 -24.82 -20.72
N GLN A 155 -8.45 -24.42 -19.68
CA GLN A 155 -8.39 -23.04 -19.23
C GLN A 155 -6.99 -22.52 -19.47
N ILE A 156 -6.91 -21.34 -20.07
CA ILE A 156 -5.67 -20.60 -20.27
C ILE A 156 -5.86 -19.15 -19.84
N THR A 157 -4.78 -18.47 -19.52
CA THR A 157 -4.83 -17.02 -19.32
C THR A 157 -4.90 -16.30 -20.67
N ILE A 158 -5.36 -15.05 -20.68
CA ILE A 158 -5.24 -14.21 -21.87
C ILE A 158 -3.76 -14.05 -22.29
N LYS A 159 -2.81 -14.02 -21.35
CA LYS A 159 -1.38 -14.02 -21.68
C LYS A 159 -0.97 -15.25 -22.50
N GLN A 160 -1.37 -16.44 -22.04
CA GLN A 160 -1.12 -17.70 -22.76
C GLN A 160 -1.81 -17.72 -24.13
N PHE A 161 -2.94 -17.03 -24.28
CA PHE A 161 -3.58 -16.85 -25.59
C PHE A 161 -2.74 -15.97 -26.52
N PHE A 162 -2.15 -14.86 -26.05
CA PHE A 162 -1.20 -14.06 -26.82
C PHE A 162 0.03 -14.88 -27.24
N GLU A 163 0.59 -15.64 -26.30
CA GLU A 163 1.74 -16.52 -26.53
C GLU A 163 1.42 -17.59 -27.59
N MET A 164 0.23 -18.19 -27.53
CA MET A 164 -0.25 -19.16 -28.52
C MET A 164 -0.34 -18.55 -29.93
N LEU A 165 -0.71 -17.27 -30.02
CA LEU A 165 -0.76 -16.53 -31.28
C LEU A 165 0.62 -16.03 -31.74
N GLY A 166 1.68 -16.23 -30.95
CA GLY A 166 3.02 -15.75 -31.25
C GLY A 166 3.17 -14.22 -31.16
N ARG A 167 2.34 -13.56 -30.35
CA ARG A 167 2.39 -12.11 -30.13
C ARG A 167 3.22 -11.75 -28.91
N ASP A 168 3.93 -10.64 -29.00
CA ASP A 168 4.80 -10.08 -27.96
C ASP A 168 4.26 -8.81 -27.30
N ASP A 169 3.09 -8.32 -27.73
CA ASP A 169 2.45 -7.07 -27.29
C ASP A 169 1.52 -7.22 -26.07
N TYR A 170 1.70 -8.28 -25.27
CA TYR A 170 0.90 -8.51 -24.07
C TYR A 170 1.09 -7.41 -23.01
N GLU A 171 2.30 -6.91 -22.83
CA GLU A 171 2.59 -5.86 -21.84
C GLU A 171 1.91 -4.53 -22.21
N ASP A 172 1.83 -4.21 -23.51
CA ASP A 172 1.08 -3.04 -23.98
C ASP A 172 -0.41 -3.20 -23.67
N PHE A 173 -0.99 -4.36 -23.96
CA PHE A 173 -2.38 -4.68 -23.59
C PHE A 173 -2.62 -4.51 -22.08
N LYS A 174 -1.72 -5.05 -21.25
CA LYS A 174 -1.80 -4.95 -19.78
C LYS A 174 -1.76 -3.49 -19.31
N GLU A 175 -0.94 -2.64 -19.92
CA GLU A 175 -0.90 -1.21 -19.63
C GLU A 175 -2.26 -0.54 -19.92
N TYR A 176 -2.86 -0.81 -21.09
CA TYR A 176 -4.18 -0.27 -21.45
C TYR A 176 -5.30 -0.75 -20.53
N VAL A 177 -5.25 -2.00 -20.08
CA VAL A 177 -6.19 -2.52 -19.07
C VAL A 177 -6.00 -1.81 -17.73
N GLY A 178 -4.75 -1.55 -17.32
CA GLY A 178 -4.45 -0.76 -16.13
C GLY A 178 -5.04 0.65 -16.19
N ARG A 179 -4.91 1.33 -17.35
CA ARG A 179 -5.53 2.64 -17.60
C ARG A 179 -7.05 2.58 -17.56
N TYR A 180 -7.66 1.56 -18.17
CA TYR A 180 -9.12 1.37 -18.11
C TYR A 180 -9.61 1.23 -16.66
N ASN A 181 -8.94 0.42 -15.84
CA ASN A 181 -9.32 0.26 -14.43
C ASN A 181 -9.17 1.57 -13.66
N TYR A 182 -8.07 2.29 -13.87
CA TYR A 182 -7.85 3.61 -13.25
C TYR A 182 -8.97 4.59 -13.63
N ASP A 183 -9.27 4.73 -14.92
CA ASP A 183 -10.33 5.62 -15.40
C ASP A 183 -11.72 5.22 -14.89
N ALA A 184 -11.99 3.92 -14.77
CA ALA A 184 -13.23 3.41 -14.21
C ALA A 184 -13.35 3.76 -12.72
N GLU A 185 -12.28 3.59 -11.94
CA GLU A 185 -12.26 3.98 -10.52
C GLU A 185 -12.45 5.50 -10.34
N GLN A 186 -11.79 6.31 -11.15
CA GLN A 186 -11.94 7.77 -11.13
C GLN A 186 -13.37 8.21 -11.48
N LYS A 187 -13.97 7.62 -12.53
CA LYS A 187 -15.34 7.96 -12.96
C LYS A 187 -16.42 7.51 -11.97
N LEU A 188 -16.19 6.40 -11.26
CA LEU A 188 -17.13 5.90 -10.25
C LEU A 188 -17.05 6.68 -8.95
N GLY A 189 -15.96 7.44 -8.72
CA GLY A 189 -15.75 8.21 -7.49
C GLY A 189 -15.67 7.32 -6.24
N ILE A 190 -15.36 6.03 -6.40
CA ILE A 190 -15.30 5.04 -5.33
C ILE A 190 -13.93 4.41 -5.35
N THR A 191 -13.19 4.60 -4.27
CA THR A 191 -11.88 4.00 -4.07
C THR A 191 -11.96 2.98 -2.94
N VAL A 192 -11.57 1.74 -3.23
CA VAL A 192 -11.50 0.69 -2.22
C VAL A 192 -10.10 0.70 -1.64
N SER A 193 -9.99 1.17 -0.40
CA SER A 193 -8.76 1.03 0.37
C SER A 193 -8.80 -0.26 1.17
N ALA A 194 -7.67 -0.97 1.22
CA ALA A 194 -7.52 -2.07 2.15
C ALA A 194 -7.73 -1.55 3.58
N ILE A 195 -8.40 -2.32 4.44
CA ILE A 195 -8.38 -2.00 5.88
C ILE A 195 -6.95 -2.31 6.37
N PRO A 196 -6.36 -1.49 7.25
CA PRO A 196 -5.04 -1.74 7.83
C PRO A 196 -5.08 -2.99 8.74
N THR A 197 -5.05 -4.17 8.14
CA THR A 197 -4.79 -5.44 8.82
C THR A 197 -3.32 -5.51 9.23
N LYS A 198 -2.97 -6.39 10.18
CA LYS A 198 -1.56 -6.58 10.58
C LYS A 198 -0.64 -6.84 9.38
N LYS A 199 -1.04 -7.73 8.48
CA LYS A 199 -0.28 -8.07 7.25
C LYS A 199 -0.17 -6.88 6.27
N ALA A 200 -1.23 -6.10 6.10
CA ALA A 200 -1.18 -4.90 5.26
C ALA A 200 -0.26 -3.82 5.85
N MET A 201 -0.28 -3.66 7.18
CA MET A 201 0.60 -2.73 7.89
C MET A 201 2.07 -3.15 7.81
N GLU A 202 2.37 -4.45 7.87
CA GLU A 202 3.74 -4.96 7.67
C GLU A 202 4.25 -4.69 6.25
N LYS A 203 3.42 -4.95 5.23
CA LYS A 203 3.76 -4.61 3.83
C LYS A 203 3.97 -3.10 3.65
N HIS A 204 3.14 -2.28 4.29
CA HIS A 204 3.26 -0.83 4.22
C HIS A 204 4.53 -0.32 4.89
N ARG A 205 4.91 -0.88 6.04
CA ARG A 205 6.21 -0.59 6.67
C ARG A 205 7.37 -0.93 5.76
N GLU A 206 7.31 -2.07 5.09
CA GLU A 206 8.35 -2.49 4.14
C GLU A 206 8.44 -1.57 2.93
N LYS A 207 7.30 -1.09 2.42
CA LYS A 207 7.27 -0.03 1.39
C LYS A 207 7.98 1.23 1.89
N ILE A 208 7.63 1.73 3.07
CA ILE A 208 8.25 2.93 3.66
C ILE A 208 9.76 2.73 3.86
N ARG A 209 10.22 1.55 4.30
CA ARG A 209 11.67 1.26 4.43
C ARG A 209 12.41 1.39 3.11
N LYS A 210 11.87 0.79 2.05
CA LYS A 210 12.45 0.88 0.70
C LYS A 210 12.48 2.33 0.24
N GLU A 211 11.38 3.04 0.44
CA GLU A 211 11.29 4.46 0.10
C GLU A 211 12.31 5.29 0.88
N LEU A 212 12.46 5.12 2.20
CA LEU A 212 13.44 5.85 3.01
C LEU A 212 14.88 5.74 2.46
N LEU A 213 15.25 4.59 1.90
CA LEU A 213 16.58 4.36 1.31
C LEU A 213 16.70 4.87 -0.13
N SER A 214 15.60 4.87 -0.90
CA SER A 214 15.59 5.30 -2.30
C SER A 214 15.12 6.75 -2.51
N TYR A 215 14.58 7.41 -1.48
CA TYR A 215 13.99 8.74 -1.59
C TYR A 215 15.06 9.77 -1.87
N PHE A 216 14.83 10.62 -2.87
CA PHE A 216 15.81 11.62 -3.29
C PHE A 216 15.74 12.86 -2.39
N TYR A 217 16.39 12.81 -1.23
CA TYR A 217 16.50 13.94 -0.29
C TYR A 217 17.67 14.89 -0.60
N GLU A 218 18.59 14.48 -1.49
CA GLU A 218 19.82 15.24 -1.78
C GLU A 218 19.52 16.64 -2.33
N ASN A 219 18.58 16.77 -3.27
CA ASN A 219 18.19 18.09 -3.82
C ASN A 219 17.71 19.08 -2.75
N GLU A 220 16.92 18.60 -1.78
CA GLU A 220 16.39 19.45 -0.70
C GLU A 220 17.53 19.86 0.25
N LEU A 221 18.43 18.92 0.59
CA LEU A 221 19.51 19.14 1.54
C LEU A 221 20.71 19.90 0.96
N GLN A 222 20.98 19.80 -0.34
CA GLN A 222 22.04 20.53 -1.04
C GLN A 222 21.85 22.05 -0.99
N THR A 223 20.64 22.52 -0.70
CA THR A 223 20.38 23.95 -0.46
C THR A 223 21.01 24.47 0.84
N VAL A 224 21.40 23.57 1.75
CA VAL A 224 21.91 23.89 3.11
C VAL A 224 23.25 23.22 3.41
N PHE A 225 23.52 22.05 2.84
CA PHE A 225 24.67 21.20 3.16
C PHE A 225 25.48 20.87 1.91
N GLU A 226 26.79 20.70 2.08
CA GLU A 226 27.67 20.28 0.99
C GLU A 226 27.52 18.78 0.71
N GLU A 227 27.84 18.34 -0.51
CA GLU A 227 27.70 16.93 -0.93
C GLU A 227 28.48 15.96 -0.02
N GLU A 228 29.69 16.33 0.39
CA GLU A 228 30.50 15.53 1.32
C GLU A 228 29.78 15.35 2.66
N GLU A 229 29.12 16.41 3.15
CA GLU A 229 28.38 16.37 4.40
C GLU A 229 27.13 15.49 4.31
N ILE A 230 26.42 15.54 3.19
CA ILE A 230 25.23 14.71 2.91
C ILE A 230 25.62 13.24 2.79
N SER A 231 26.70 12.93 2.07
CA SER A 231 27.25 11.57 1.97
C SER A 231 27.60 11.00 3.34
N ASP A 232 28.11 11.86 4.21
CA ASP A 232 28.47 11.49 5.57
C ASP A 232 27.28 11.32 6.52
N MET A 233 26.19 12.09 6.33
CA MET A 233 24.90 11.84 7.00
C MET A 233 24.32 10.49 6.56
N LYS A 234 24.42 10.17 5.27
CA LYS A 234 23.87 8.94 4.68
C LYS A 234 24.39 7.68 5.38
N LYS A 235 25.71 7.63 5.64
CA LYS A 235 26.35 6.50 6.36
C LYS A 235 25.74 6.23 7.74
N TRP A 236 25.27 7.27 8.43
CA TRP A 236 24.62 7.14 9.74
C TRP A 236 23.13 6.89 9.61
N PHE A 237 22.48 7.56 8.66
CA PHE A 237 21.07 7.33 8.34
C PHE A 237 20.81 5.86 8.01
N GLU A 238 21.63 5.25 7.15
CA GLU A 238 21.52 3.83 6.77
C GLU A 238 21.63 2.86 7.95
N LYS A 239 22.25 3.28 9.07
CA LYS A 239 22.31 2.49 10.31
C LYS A 239 21.11 2.71 11.23
N ASN A 240 20.42 3.83 11.07
CA ASN A 240 19.43 4.33 12.03
C ASN A 240 17.99 4.36 11.47
N TYR A 241 17.80 4.28 10.15
CA TYR A 241 16.50 4.51 9.49
C TYR A 241 15.40 3.55 9.95
N GLU A 242 15.76 2.31 10.34
CA GLU A 242 14.80 1.30 10.78
C GLU A 242 13.95 1.75 11.96
N VAL A 243 14.48 2.65 12.80
CA VAL A 243 13.78 3.28 13.93
C VAL A 243 12.44 3.88 13.48
N LEU A 244 12.36 4.49 12.29
CA LEU A 244 11.15 5.11 11.74
C LEU A 244 10.05 4.12 11.35
N THR A 245 10.37 2.83 11.29
CA THR A 245 9.43 1.74 10.93
C THR A 245 9.25 0.72 12.06
N SER A 246 9.72 1.07 13.26
CA SER A 246 9.64 0.29 14.48
C SER A 246 8.22 0.28 15.08
N ASN A 247 8.09 -0.17 16.33
CA ASN A 247 6.81 -0.18 17.04
C ASN A 247 6.58 1.05 17.91
N ALA A 248 7.53 1.99 17.93
CA ALA A 248 7.45 3.24 18.68
C ALA A 248 6.34 4.18 18.19
N ASP A 249 5.88 5.08 19.06
CA ASP A 249 4.72 5.93 18.74
C ASP A 249 4.99 6.96 17.64
N PHE A 250 6.22 7.49 17.54
CA PHE A 250 6.59 8.33 16.39
C PHE A 250 6.48 7.55 15.08
N SER A 251 6.92 6.28 15.07
CA SER A 251 6.82 5.42 13.88
C SER A 251 5.37 5.17 13.49
N ARG A 252 4.48 4.92 14.46
CA ARG A 252 3.03 4.77 14.20
C ARG A 252 2.42 6.03 13.59
N SER A 253 2.82 7.21 14.05
CA SER A 253 2.38 8.49 13.49
C SER A 253 2.84 8.64 12.03
N LEU A 254 4.11 8.32 11.72
CA LEU A 254 4.62 8.33 10.35
C LEU A 254 3.87 7.34 9.44
N ILE A 255 3.79 6.08 9.84
CA ILE A 255 3.15 5.02 9.05
C ILE A 255 1.69 5.37 8.76
N SER A 256 0.98 5.94 9.74
CA SER A 256 -0.40 6.38 9.55
C SER A 256 -0.50 7.53 8.56
N SER A 257 0.35 8.56 8.66
CA SER A 257 0.38 9.66 7.69
C SER A 257 0.69 9.18 6.28
N GLU A 258 1.65 8.27 6.11
CA GLU A 258 1.99 7.69 4.80
C GLU A 258 0.84 6.84 4.25
N TRP A 259 0.11 6.14 5.11
CA TRP A 259 -1.09 5.41 4.70
C TRP A 259 -2.18 6.36 4.19
N TYR A 260 -2.42 7.46 4.89
CA TYR A 260 -3.36 8.50 4.46
C TYR A 260 -2.89 9.19 3.18
N TYR A 261 -1.59 9.43 3.04
CA TYR A 261 -0.99 9.97 1.83
C TYR A 261 -1.27 9.07 0.63
N ASP A 262 -1.02 7.77 0.74
CA ASP A 262 -1.32 6.78 -0.32
C ASP A 262 -2.81 6.70 -0.66
N LEU A 263 -3.68 6.85 0.33
CA LEU A 263 -5.12 6.87 0.12
C LEU A 263 -5.56 8.08 -0.71
N GLN A 264 -4.95 9.24 -0.45
CA GLN A 264 -5.37 10.53 -1.00
C GLN A 264 -4.70 10.86 -2.34
N ILE A 265 -3.57 10.21 -2.68
CA ILE A 265 -3.05 10.19 -4.07
C ILE A 265 -4.17 9.82 -5.06
N LYS A 266 -5.08 8.93 -4.64
CA LYS A 266 -6.12 8.36 -5.51
C LYS A 266 -7.33 9.26 -5.71
N THR A 267 -7.47 10.35 -4.95
CA THR A 267 -8.69 11.18 -4.89
C THR A 267 -8.51 12.60 -5.46
N ASP A 268 -7.35 12.91 -6.07
CA ASP A 268 -7.02 14.15 -6.80
C ASP A 268 -7.45 15.46 -6.09
N GLY A 269 -6.92 15.68 -4.87
CA GLY A 269 -6.92 17.01 -4.24
C GLY A 269 -8.28 17.57 -3.75
N GLY A 270 -9.36 16.80 -3.80
CA GLY A 270 -10.72 17.30 -3.46
C GLY A 270 -11.04 17.44 -1.96
N ILE A 271 -10.15 17.03 -1.06
CA ILE A 271 -10.38 16.98 0.39
C ILE A 271 -9.24 17.69 1.13
N GLU A 272 -9.56 18.35 2.23
CA GLU A 272 -8.60 18.99 3.15
C GLU A 272 -7.63 17.94 3.74
N GLN A 273 -6.32 18.17 3.66
CA GLN A 273 -5.26 17.19 3.95
C GLN A 273 -4.41 17.50 5.19
N THR A 274 -4.84 18.40 6.08
CA THR A 274 -4.10 18.78 7.29
C THR A 274 -3.79 17.57 8.16
N ALA A 275 -4.65 16.55 8.18
CA ALA A 275 -4.42 15.32 8.95
C ALA A 275 -3.10 14.61 8.59
N ILE A 276 -2.72 14.57 7.31
CA ILE A 276 -1.46 13.95 6.86
C ILE A 276 -0.28 14.72 7.46
N VAL A 277 -0.31 16.04 7.34
CA VAL A 277 0.75 16.95 7.80
C VAL A 277 0.86 16.97 9.32
N ALA A 278 -0.27 16.86 10.03
CA ALA A 278 -0.32 16.80 11.48
C ALA A 278 0.41 15.56 12.00
N GLY A 279 0.21 14.41 11.34
CA GLY A 279 0.91 13.19 11.72
C GLY A 279 2.41 13.24 11.41
N TYR A 280 2.86 13.91 10.34
CA TYR A 280 4.29 14.16 10.10
C TYR A 280 4.93 15.02 11.19
N LEU A 281 4.30 16.14 11.54
CA LEU A 281 4.80 17.01 12.61
C LEU A 281 4.83 16.28 13.95
N LYS A 282 3.76 15.54 14.28
CA LYS A 282 3.67 14.76 15.52
C LYS A 282 4.75 13.69 15.57
N SER A 283 4.96 12.96 14.48
CA SER A 283 6.02 11.96 14.38
C SER A 283 7.40 12.57 14.63
N LEU A 284 7.71 13.72 14.02
CA LEU A 284 8.98 14.41 14.25
C LEU A 284 9.12 14.90 15.71
N GLU A 285 8.08 15.49 16.29
CA GLU A 285 8.08 15.93 17.69
C GLU A 285 8.35 14.77 18.65
N GLN A 286 7.64 13.65 18.46
CA GLN A 286 7.83 12.44 19.25
C GLN A 286 9.24 11.88 19.07
N LEU A 287 9.74 11.74 17.83
CA LEU A 287 11.10 11.25 17.57
C LEU A 287 12.16 12.09 18.29
N LEU A 288 12.10 13.42 18.17
CA LEU A 288 13.07 14.30 18.82
C LEU A 288 12.97 14.22 20.35
N CYS A 289 11.76 14.11 20.91
CA CYS A 289 11.55 13.94 22.35
C CYS A 289 12.13 12.60 22.83
N SER A 290 11.86 11.51 22.12
CA SER A 290 12.37 10.17 22.44
C SER A 290 13.90 10.13 22.39
N ILE A 291 14.53 10.78 21.41
CA ILE A 291 16.00 10.89 21.34
C ILE A 291 16.54 11.58 22.60
N LEU A 292 15.97 12.72 23.00
CA LEU A 292 16.42 13.43 24.20
C LEU A 292 16.18 12.63 25.48
N LEU A 293 15.07 11.89 25.56
CA LEU A 293 14.74 11.04 26.71
C LEU A 293 15.73 9.88 26.85
N VAL A 294 16.13 9.24 25.75
CA VAL A 294 17.17 8.20 25.78
C VAL A 294 18.53 8.79 26.15
N LEU A 295 18.86 9.99 25.65
CA LEU A 295 20.12 10.64 25.97
C LEU A 295 20.20 11.12 27.43
N SER A 296 19.07 11.40 28.09
CA SER A 296 19.07 11.82 29.50
C SER A 296 19.22 10.68 30.50
N GLU A 297 19.29 9.43 30.03
CA GLU A 297 19.73 8.30 30.87
C GLU A 297 21.22 8.40 31.25
N ASP A 298 22.02 9.14 30.48
CA ASP A 298 23.37 9.52 30.88
C ASP A 298 23.28 10.69 31.87
N GLU A 299 23.77 10.50 33.09
CA GLU A 299 23.75 11.50 34.17
C GLU A 299 24.46 12.82 33.78
N ASN A 300 25.31 12.81 32.76
CA ASN A 300 25.96 14.02 32.24
C ASN A 300 25.06 14.86 31.32
N ASN A 301 23.89 14.34 30.94
CA ASN A 301 22.95 14.98 30.02
C ASN A 301 21.66 15.39 30.73
N GLU A 302 21.57 16.68 31.09
CA GLU A 302 20.35 17.24 31.67
C GLU A 302 19.62 18.16 30.66
N PHE A 303 18.48 17.72 30.13
CA PHE A 303 17.66 18.52 29.22
C PHE A 303 16.50 19.16 29.96
N MET A 304 16.58 20.46 30.23
CA MET A 304 15.54 21.20 30.95
C MET A 304 14.38 21.63 30.04
N PHE A 305 13.16 21.25 30.39
CA PHE A 305 11.94 21.60 29.68
C PHE A 305 11.04 22.48 30.55
N PHE A 306 10.25 23.37 29.94
CA PHE A 306 9.19 24.08 30.66
C PHE A 306 8.11 23.11 31.14
N THR A 307 7.67 23.29 32.37
CA THR A 307 6.56 22.51 32.94
C THR A 307 5.24 22.86 32.26
N ASN A 308 4.38 21.87 32.10
CA ASN A 308 2.97 22.10 31.79
C ASN A 308 2.20 22.54 33.06
N LYS A 309 0.89 22.76 32.93
CA LYS A 309 0.06 23.21 34.05
C LYS A 309 0.13 22.26 35.25
N GLU A 310 0.04 20.95 35.01
CA GLU A 310 0.10 19.93 36.04
C GLU A 310 1.48 19.86 36.71
N GLY A 311 2.56 19.93 35.92
CA GLY A 311 3.93 19.95 36.43
C GLY A 311 4.18 21.14 37.36
N LYS A 312 3.67 22.31 36.98
CA LYS A 312 3.77 23.52 37.80
C LYS A 312 2.98 23.41 39.10
N GLU A 313 1.77 22.84 39.05
CA GLU A 313 0.94 22.60 40.23
C GLU A 313 1.56 21.58 41.20
N LYS A 314 2.18 20.51 40.68
CA LYS A 314 2.78 19.45 41.50
C LYS A 314 4.14 19.79 42.08
N THR A 315 4.99 20.47 41.32
CA THR A 315 6.40 20.67 41.69
C THR A 315 6.71 22.10 42.14
N GLY A 316 5.87 23.08 41.77
CA GLY A 316 6.14 24.50 41.98
C GLY A 316 7.28 25.06 41.11
N GLN A 317 7.90 24.24 40.24
CA GLN A 317 8.99 24.63 39.37
C GLN A 317 8.47 25.03 37.99
N ASP A 318 9.10 26.03 37.35
CA ASP A 318 8.77 26.43 35.97
C ASP A 318 9.46 25.54 34.92
N ARG A 319 10.48 24.77 35.33
CA ARG A 319 11.22 23.85 34.47
C ARG A 319 11.58 22.58 35.24
N LEU A 320 11.54 21.44 34.54
CA LEU A 320 11.96 20.15 35.05
C LEU A 320 12.90 19.47 34.03
N PRO A 321 13.83 18.61 34.48
CA PRO A 321 14.62 17.79 33.57
C PRO A 321 13.72 16.77 32.88
N LEU A 322 13.95 16.55 31.58
CA LEU A 322 13.29 15.50 30.81
C LEU A 322 13.85 14.13 31.22
N ASN A 323 13.01 13.33 31.86
CA ASN A 323 13.24 11.94 32.18
C ASN A 323 11.88 11.22 32.23
N TYR A 324 11.88 9.91 32.44
CA TYR A 324 10.64 9.11 32.45
C TYR A 324 9.64 9.54 33.53
N ASP A 325 10.11 10.04 34.69
CA ASP A 325 9.24 10.50 35.78
C ASP A 325 8.56 11.84 35.45
N ASN A 326 9.28 12.73 34.75
CA ASN A 326 8.84 14.10 34.46
C ASN A 326 8.21 14.26 33.08
N GLN A 327 8.31 13.28 32.17
CA GLN A 327 7.87 13.40 30.76
C GLN A 327 6.43 13.92 30.63
N LYS A 328 5.52 13.46 31.49
CA LYS A 328 4.10 13.88 31.51
C LYS A 328 3.86 15.26 32.12
N LEU A 329 4.84 15.81 32.83
CA LEU A 329 4.78 17.08 33.55
C LEU A 329 5.42 18.24 32.76
N VAL A 330 6.04 17.95 31.62
CA VAL A 330 6.75 18.94 30.79
C VAL A 330 6.08 19.16 29.43
N LEU A 331 6.35 20.30 28.81
CA LEU A 331 5.85 20.65 27.49
C LEU A 331 6.74 20.04 26.39
N THR A 332 6.28 18.98 25.74
CA THR A 332 7.02 18.28 24.67
C THR A 332 6.74 18.81 23.25
N MET A 333 6.32 20.07 23.14
CA MET A 333 6.11 20.72 21.84
C MET A 333 7.44 21.03 21.14
N ALA A 334 7.47 20.98 19.80
CA ALA A 334 8.68 21.16 18.98
C ALA A 334 9.52 22.37 19.39
N LYS A 335 8.90 23.54 19.63
CA LYS A 335 9.63 24.75 20.03
C LYS A 335 10.42 24.57 21.34
N ASN A 336 9.87 23.86 22.31
CA ASN A 336 10.55 23.60 23.57
C ASN A 336 11.66 22.55 23.41
N ILE A 337 11.40 21.50 22.64
CA ILE A 337 12.39 20.49 22.25
C ILE A 337 13.60 21.13 21.56
N LEU A 338 13.36 21.97 20.54
CA LEU A 338 14.43 22.65 19.79
C LEU A 338 15.24 23.59 20.68
N LYS A 339 14.60 24.25 21.67
CA LYS A 339 15.30 25.07 22.66
C LYS A 339 16.24 24.22 23.53
N ALA A 340 15.80 23.04 23.96
CA ALA A 340 16.63 22.11 24.72
C ALA A 340 17.82 21.59 23.88
N ILE A 341 17.59 21.23 22.61
CA ILE A 341 18.64 20.83 21.66
C ILE A 341 19.68 21.94 21.48
N LYS A 342 19.21 23.18 21.27
CA LYS A 342 20.08 24.36 21.06
C LYS A 342 20.95 24.69 22.27
N GLY A 343 20.47 24.43 23.49
CA GLY A 343 21.25 24.56 24.72
C GLY A 343 22.29 23.45 24.90
N ASN A 344 22.05 22.26 24.35
CA ASN A 344 22.82 21.03 24.63
C ASN A 344 23.41 20.38 23.37
N LYS A 345 23.77 21.21 22.39
CA LYS A 345 24.25 20.82 21.05
C LYS A 345 25.26 19.66 21.04
N LYS A 346 26.26 19.72 21.92
CA LYS A 346 27.36 18.75 21.99
C LYS A 346 26.92 17.37 22.51
N SER A 347 25.92 17.34 23.37
CA SER A 347 25.35 16.10 23.91
C SER A 347 24.35 15.45 22.96
N VAL A 348 23.75 16.24 22.06
CA VAL A 348 22.67 15.78 21.18
C VAL A 348 23.17 15.45 19.77
N LEU A 349 24.09 16.25 19.21
CA LEU A 349 24.57 16.08 17.84
C LEU A 349 26.00 15.55 17.81
N ARG A 350 26.23 14.53 16.97
CA ARG A 350 27.55 13.93 16.70
C ARG A 350 28.51 14.90 16.00
N ARG A 351 27.96 15.84 15.23
CA ARG A 351 28.72 16.71 14.31
C ARG A 351 28.52 18.18 14.64
N THR A 352 29.51 18.76 15.34
CA THR A 352 29.43 20.14 15.87
C THR A 352 29.52 21.21 14.79
N LYS A 353 30.21 20.97 13.66
CA LYS A 353 30.37 21.96 12.57
C LYS A 353 29.08 22.26 11.80
N MET A 354 28.13 21.33 11.82
CA MET A 354 26.86 21.43 11.08
C MET A 354 25.70 21.81 11.98
N THR A 355 25.92 21.86 13.29
CA THR A 355 24.85 21.89 14.28
C THR A 355 23.92 23.10 14.13
N ASP A 356 24.47 24.28 13.85
CA ASP A 356 23.66 25.48 13.69
C ASP A 356 22.75 25.40 12.47
N ARG A 357 23.25 24.87 11.34
CA ARG A 357 22.47 24.65 10.12
C ARG A 357 21.39 23.58 10.31
N VAL A 358 21.70 22.49 11.03
CA VAL A 358 20.72 21.44 11.37
C VAL A 358 19.59 22.01 12.22
N ILE A 359 19.92 22.78 13.27
CA ILE A 359 18.90 23.39 14.15
C ILE A 359 18.08 24.42 13.38
N GLU A 360 18.71 25.25 12.55
CA GLU A 360 18.01 26.24 11.73
C GLU A 360 17.04 25.57 10.74
N TYR A 361 17.45 24.45 10.11
CA TYR A 361 16.57 23.66 9.24
C TYR A 361 15.35 23.14 10.00
N LEU A 362 15.55 22.56 11.20
CA LEU A 362 14.45 22.09 12.05
C LEU A 362 13.51 23.23 12.49
N GLU A 363 14.07 24.37 12.91
CA GLU A 363 13.29 25.55 13.30
C GLU A 363 12.41 26.03 12.12
N LYS A 364 12.96 26.10 10.90
CA LYS A 364 12.22 26.47 9.68
C LYS A 364 11.14 25.47 9.32
N TYR A 365 11.43 24.17 9.37
CA TYR A 365 10.44 23.12 9.11
C TYR A 365 9.27 23.22 10.10
N VAL A 366 9.56 23.29 11.40
CA VAL A 366 8.54 23.37 12.45
C VAL A 366 7.72 24.65 12.32
N GLU A 367 8.36 25.80 12.09
CA GLU A 367 7.67 27.07 11.93
C GLU A 367 6.73 27.06 10.73
N LYS A 368 7.21 26.63 9.56
CA LYS A 368 6.39 26.60 8.34
C LYS A 368 5.24 25.60 8.47
N THR A 369 5.53 24.39 8.97
CA THR A 369 4.53 23.31 9.06
C THR A 369 3.47 23.60 10.13
N ARG A 370 3.86 24.17 11.27
CA ARG A 370 2.95 24.46 12.37
C ARG A 370 2.24 25.81 12.23
N ASN A 371 2.95 26.89 11.91
CA ASN A 371 2.33 28.22 11.85
C ASN A 371 1.68 28.54 10.50
N GLY A 372 2.17 27.94 9.40
CA GLY A 372 1.52 28.04 8.10
C GLY A 372 0.33 27.10 8.03
N TYR A 373 0.60 25.79 8.00
CA TYR A 373 -0.39 24.80 7.64
C TYR A 373 -1.36 24.39 8.76
N MET A 374 -0.97 24.45 10.05
CA MET A 374 -1.91 24.10 11.15
C MET A 374 -2.75 25.27 11.65
N HIS A 375 -2.34 26.51 11.37
CA HIS A 375 -2.92 27.69 12.03
C HIS A 375 -3.56 28.70 11.09
N LYS A 376 -3.28 28.67 9.78
CA LYS A 376 -3.72 29.72 8.85
C LYS A 376 -4.40 29.18 7.60
N ASP A 377 -3.81 28.16 6.98
CA ASP A 377 -4.18 27.76 5.62
C ASP A 377 -4.61 26.29 5.59
N ASN A 378 -5.80 26.04 5.06
CA ASN A 378 -6.23 24.67 4.73
C ASN A 378 -5.37 24.14 3.58
N LEU A 379 -5.07 22.84 3.60
CA LEU A 379 -4.25 22.20 2.58
C LEU A 379 -5.10 21.42 1.59
N TYR A 380 -5.29 21.99 0.40
CA TYR A 380 -6.01 21.36 -0.70
C TYR A 380 -5.08 20.91 -1.83
N GLU A 381 -4.03 21.68 -2.11
CA GLU A 381 -3.12 21.42 -3.23
C GLU A 381 -2.22 20.22 -2.94
N TRP A 382 -2.26 19.23 -3.83
CA TRP A 382 -1.46 18.02 -3.69
C TRP A 382 0.05 18.30 -3.75
N THR A 383 0.45 19.30 -4.53
CA THR A 383 1.84 19.75 -4.66
C THR A 383 2.41 20.26 -3.33
N ASP A 384 1.59 20.91 -2.50
CA ASP A 384 1.99 21.34 -1.16
C ASP A 384 2.22 20.13 -0.24
N ILE A 385 1.34 19.13 -0.30
CA ILE A 385 1.51 17.88 0.47
C ILE A 385 2.77 17.12 0.04
N GLN A 386 3.04 17.04 -1.26
CA GLN A 386 4.27 16.44 -1.79
C GLN A 386 5.52 17.18 -1.29
N ASN A 387 5.51 18.51 -1.32
CA ASN A 387 6.62 19.33 -0.81
C ASN A 387 6.84 19.11 0.69
N ILE A 388 5.76 19.09 1.48
CA ILE A 388 5.82 18.82 2.92
C ILE A 388 6.36 17.42 3.19
N ARG A 389 5.89 16.40 2.46
CA ARG A 389 6.39 15.02 2.56
C ARG A 389 7.88 14.96 2.26
N THR A 390 8.34 15.57 1.17
CA THR A 390 9.76 15.64 0.81
C THR A 390 10.60 16.27 1.92
N LYS A 391 10.16 17.39 2.48
CA LYS A 391 10.84 18.04 3.60
C LYS A 391 10.83 17.22 4.88
N THR A 392 9.77 16.47 5.11
CA THR A 392 9.66 15.55 6.25
C THR A 392 10.69 14.43 6.13
N TYR A 393 10.80 13.80 4.96
CA TYR A 393 11.82 12.78 4.70
C TYR A 393 13.24 13.33 4.79
N ALA A 394 13.50 14.51 4.23
CA ALA A 394 14.80 15.20 4.38
C ALA A 394 15.12 15.50 5.85
N THR A 395 14.11 15.88 6.64
CA THR A 395 14.27 16.12 8.08
C THR A 395 14.63 14.83 8.82
N TYR A 396 13.94 13.72 8.55
CA TYR A 396 14.28 12.43 9.16
C TYR A 396 15.69 11.97 8.80
N PHE A 397 16.05 12.11 7.52
CA PHE A 397 17.39 11.81 7.05
C PHE A 397 18.44 12.58 7.83
N MET A 398 18.27 13.90 7.93
CA MET A 398 19.17 14.78 8.64
C MET A 398 19.24 14.47 10.13
N VAL A 399 18.10 14.26 10.81
CA VAL A 399 18.06 13.94 12.25
C VAL A 399 18.81 12.63 12.52
N LEU A 400 18.45 11.56 11.83
CA LEU A 400 19.07 10.25 12.04
C LEU A 400 20.52 10.17 11.52
N GLY A 401 20.91 11.07 10.61
CA GLY A 401 22.28 11.19 10.12
C GLY A 401 23.21 12.04 11.00
N THR A 402 22.67 12.87 11.90
CA THR A 402 23.47 13.84 12.68
C THR A 402 23.34 13.73 14.21
N PHE A 403 22.27 13.13 14.73
CA PHE A 403 22.02 13.00 16.17
C PHE A 403 22.70 11.75 16.75
N PHE A 404 22.94 11.75 18.06
CA PHE A 404 23.23 10.52 18.80
C PHE A 404 21.96 9.67 18.92
N ILE A 405 21.91 8.60 18.12
CA ILE A 405 20.83 7.61 18.09
C ILE A 405 21.29 6.32 18.76
N ASP A 406 20.45 5.80 19.66
CA ASP A 406 20.47 4.42 20.16
C ASP A 406 19.25 3.69 19.55
N VAL A 407 19.49 2.87 18.53
CA VAL A 407 18.45 2.22 17.73
C VAL A 407 17.64 1.22 18.56
N GLU A 408 18.30 0.50 19.47
CA GLU A 408 17.66 -0.54 20.28
C GLU A 408 16.63 0.08 21.23
N LYS A 409 17.04 1.11 21.98
CA LYS A 409 16.15 1.81 22.91
C LYS A 409 15.01 2.54 22.20
N LEU A 410 15.32 3.26 21.12
CA LEU A 410 14.31 4.03 20.38
C LEU A 410 13.27 3.15 19.69
N SER A 411 13.62 1.93 19.28
CA SER A 411 12.68 1.04 18.56
C SER A 411 11.55 0.50 19.43
N HIS A 412 11.69 0.58 20.76
CA HIS A 412 10.74 0.04 21.74
C HIS A 412 10.09 1.11 22.62
N ILE A 413 10.45 2.38 22.45
CA ILE A 413 9.91 3.48 23.26
C ILE A 413 8.44 3.72 22.92
N ASN A 414 7.59 3.71 23.95
CA ASN A 414 6.19 4.13 23.84
C ASN A 414 6.04 5.32 24.79
N ASP A 415 5.56 6.46 24.29
CA ASP A 415 5.46 7.73 25.02
C ASP A 415 4.07 7.89 25.67
#